data_AF-K9X9T8-F1
#
_entry.id   AF-K9X9T8-F1
#
_cell.length_a   1.000
_cell.length_b   1.000
_cell.length_c   1.000
_cell.angle_alpha   90.00
_cell.angle_beta   90.00
_cell.angle_gamma   90.00
#
_symmetry.space_group_name_H-M   'P 1'
#
loop_
_entity.id
_entity.type
_entity.pdbx_description
1 polymer ?
#
loop_
_entity_poly.entity_id
_entity_poly.type
_entity_poly.pdbx_seq_one_letter_code
_entity_poly.pdbx_strand_id
1 'polypeptide(L)'
;MSDSSEPLIYQLKIVLLGISPMIWRRIKVKSDSTIEDLHYTLQLAIGWEDIHLHHFIIHGKQYGITQPGGTVFSDRACELINK
;
A
#
# COMPACT_ATOMS: atom_id res chain seq x y z
N MET A 1 -17.75 8.24 -21.98
CA MET A 1 -16.70 9.28 -22.10
C MET A 1 -15.99 9.29 -20.76
N SER A 2 -14.80 8.69 -20.70
CA SER A 2 -14.01 8.54 -19.48
C SER A 2 -13.54 9.91 -18.99
N ASP A 3 -13.89 10.24 -17.76
CA ASP A 3 -13.30 11.37 -17.04
C ASP A 3 -11.80 11.06 -16.83
N SER A 4 -10.97 11.53 -17.75
CA SER A 4 -9.51 11.39 -17.70
C SER A 4 -8.95 12.49 -16.81
N SER A 5 -9.24 12.42 -15.51
CA SER A 5 -8.48 13.15 -14.51
C SER A 5 -7.15 12.41 -14.28
N GLU A 6 -6.04 13.11 -14.46
CA GLU A 6 -4.72 12.54 -14.17
C GLU A 6 -4.66 12.11 -12.70
N PRO A 7 -4.21 10.88 -12.41
CA PRO A 7 -4.18 10.37 -11.05
C PRO A 7 -3.24 11.21 -10.19
N LEU A 8 -3.78 11.72 -9.07
CA LEU A 8 -3.00 12.42 -8.04
C LEU A 8 -1.83 11.56 -7.56
N ILE A 9 -0.73 12.19 -7.17
CA ILE A 9 0.42 11.52 -6.58
C ILE A 9 0.42 11.74 -5.07
N TYR A 10 0.29 10.65 -4.32
CA TYR A 10 0.47 10.66 -2.87
C TYR A 10 1.92 10.45 -2.51
N GLN A 11 2.40 11.18 -1.50
CA GLN A 11 3.72 10.99 -0.93
C GLN A 11 3.60 10.34 0.45
N LEU A 12 4.05 9.08 0.55
CA LEU A 12 3.95 8.30 1.77
C LEU A 12 5.30 8.25 2.49
N LYS A 13 5.28 8.38 3.82
CA LYS A 13 6.44 8.12 4.67
C LYS A 13 6.31 6.73 5.28
N ILE A 14 7.27 5.87 5.00
CA ILE A 14 7.36 4.51 5.56
C ILE A 14 8.37 4.53 6.69
N VAL A 15 8.03 3.94 7.84
CA VAL A 15 8.89 3.84 9.01
C VAL A 15 8.91 2.40 9.48
N LEU A 16 10.11 1.83 9.70
CA LEU A 16 10.25 0.55 10.37
C LEU A 16 10.24 0.77 11.88
N LEU A 17 9.26 0.17 12.54
CA LEU A 17 9.09 0.27 13.98
C LEU A 17 10.07 -0.65 14.73
N GLY A 18 10.44 -0.27 15.95
CA GLY A 18 11.26 -1.11 16.84
C GLY A 18 12.77 -1.12 16.55
N ILE A 19 13.26 -0.30 15.61
CA ILE A 19 14.68 -0.23 15.22
C ILE A 19 15.28 1.14 15.57
N SER A 20 16.53 1.14 16.06
CA SER A 20 17.36 2.33 16.26
C SER A 20 18.73 2.17 15.58
N PRO A 21 19.21 3.15 14.79
CA PRO A 21 18.53 4.40 14.44
C PRO A 21 17.30 4.16 13.55
N MET A 22 16.34 5.08 13.56
CA MET A 22 15.08 4.96 12.81
C MET A 22 15.34 4.75 11.32
N ILE A 23 14.87 3.63 10.78
CA ILE A 23 14.89 3.36 9.34
C ILE A 23 13.58 3.86 8.74
N TRP A 24 13.68 4.74 7.74
CA TRP A 24 12.53 5.26 7.02
C TRP A 24 12.80 5.44 5.53
N ARG A 25 11.72 5.49 4.74
CA ARG A 25 11.72 5.76 3.30
C ARG A 25 10.57 6.71 2.95
N ARG A 26 10.69 7.40 1.82
CA ARG A 26 9.62 8.23 1.27
C ARG A 26 9.37 7.80 -0.16
N ILE A 27 8.14 7.40 -0.46
CA ILE A 27 7.74 6.89 -1.76
C ILE A 27 6.62 7.76 -2.35
N LYS A 28 6.51 7.75 -3.67
CA LYS A 28 5.41 8.35 -4.42
C LYS A 28 4.54 7.22 -4.97
N VAL A 29 3.24 7.29 -4.73
CA VAL A 29 2.27 6.34 -5.26
C VAL A 29 1.17 7.10 -5.98
N LYS A 30 0.69 6.56 -7.11
CA LYS A 30 -0.42 7.15 -7.81
C LYS A 30 -1.73 6.84 -7.08
N SER A 31 -2.70 7.73 -7.15
CA SER A 31 -4.00 7.58 -6.48
C SER A 31 -4.86 6.45 -7.02
N ASP A 32 -4.56 5.99 -8.24
CA ASP A 32 -5.15 4.83 -8.88
C ASP A 32 -4.44 3.50 -8.57
N SER A 33 -3.33 3.52 -7.83
CA SER A 33 -2.62 2.30 -7.42
C SER A 33 -3.50 1.46 -6.50
N THR A 34 -3.48 0.15 -6.69
CA THR A 34 -4.14 -0.81 -5.81
C THR A 34 -3.34 -1.01 -4.50
N ILE A 35 -3.93 -1.69 -3.52
CA ILE A 35 -3.19 -2.10 -2.31
C ILE A 35 -2.09 -3.12 -2.64
N GLU A 36 -2.28 -3.95 -3.67
CA GLU A 36 -1.24 -4.85 -4.17
C GLU A 36 -0.05 -4.08 -4.76
N ASP A 37 -0.30 -3.03 -5.54
CA ASP A 37 0.77 -2.15 -6.05
C ASP A 37 1.55 -1.47 -4.91
N LEU A 38 0.82 -1.03 -3.87
CA LEU A 38 1.43 -0.45 -2.67
C LEU A 38 2.30 -1.47 -1.94
N HIS A 39 1.85 -2.73 -1.84
CA HIS A 39 2.60 -3.83 -1.27
C HIS A 39 3.93 -4.04 -1.99
N TYR A 40 3.92 -4.24 -3.30
CA TYR A 40 5.16 -4.44 -4.06
C TYR A 40 6.08 -3.22 -4.01
N THR A 41 5.52 -2.00 -4.05
CA THR A 41 6.31 -0.77 -3.91
C THR A 41 7.01 -0.70 -2.55
N LEU A 42 6.34 -1.14 -1.48
CA LEU A 42 6.91 -1.18 -0.13
C LEU A 42 8.02 -2.23 -0.03
N GLN A 43 7.78 -3.45 -0.53
CA GLN A 43 8.78 -4.52 -0.56
C GLN A 43 10.09 -4.02 -1.21
N LEU A 44 9.98 -3.40 -2.39
CA LEU A 44 11.14 -2.85 -3.11
C LEU A 44 11.82 -1.70 -2.37
N ALA A 45 11.06 -0.77 -1.77
CA ALA A 45 11.63 0.39 -1.09
C ALA A 45 12.44 0.04 0.16
N ILE A 46 12.06 -1.06 0.83
CA ILE A 46 12.74 -1.56 2.03
C ILE A 46 13.82 -2.60 1.69
N GLY A 47 13.75 -3.24 0.52
CA GLY A 47 14.63 -4.34 0.13
C GLY A 47 14.21 -5.67 0.74
N TRP A 48 12.91 -5.85 0.94
CA TRP A 48 12.32 -7.10 1.38
C TRP A 48 11.93 -7.97 0.19
N GLU A 49 11.91 -9.27 0.43
CA GLU A 49 11.47 -10.28 -0.52
C GLU A 49 10.08 -10.75 -0.10
N ASP A 50 9.21 -11.01 -1.07
CA ASP A 50 7.79 -11.33 -0.84
C ASP A 50 7.57 -12.78 -0.34
N ILE A 51 8.32 -13.16 0.70
CA ILE A 51 8.45 -14.53 1.20
C ILE A 51 7.62 -14.80 2.46
N HIS A 52 7.01 -13.76 3.04
CA HIS A 52 6.22 -13.84 4.26
C HIS A 52 4.81 -13.27 4.06
N LEU A 53 3.86 -13.84 4.81
CA LEU A 53 2.50 -13.33 4.83
C LEU A 53 2.47 -11.89 5.37
N HIS A 54 1.63 -11.07 4.78
CA HIS A 54 1.48 -9.67 5.14
C HIS A 54 0.00 -9.26 5.12
N HIS A 55 -0.31 -8.19 5.84
CA HIS A 55 -1.56 -7.48 5.71
C HIS A 55 -1.37 -5.97 5.92
N PHE A 56 -2.36 -5.19 5.51
CA PHE A 56 -2.52 -3.78 5.82
C PHE A 56 -3.80 -3.60 6.62
N ILE A 57 -3.77 -2.68 7.58
CA ILE A 57 -4.96 -2.24 8.30
C ILE A 57 -5.15 -0.77 8.00
N ILE A 58 -6.21 -0.43 7.27
CA ILE A 58 -6.53 0.94 6.88
C ILE A 58 -7.94 1.24 7.36
N HIS A 59 -8.04 2.22 8.26
CA HIS A 59 -9.30 2.64 8.89
C HIS A 59 -10.11 1.47 9.48
N GLY A 60 -9.40 0.53 10.11
CA GLY A 60 -10.00 -0.67 10.73
C GLY A 60 -10.32 -1.80 9.76
N LYS A 61 -10.19 -1.61 8.44
CA LYS A 61 -10.35 -2.68 7.45
C LYS A 61 -9.01 -3.37 7.18
N GLN A 62 -9.02 -4.70 7.17
CA GLN A 62 -7.84 -5.52 6.86
C GLN A 62 -7.76 -5.85 5.36
N TYR A 63 -6.55 -5.83 4.83
CA TYR A 63 -6.20 -6.16 3.45
C TYR A 63 -5.00 -7.11 3.49
N GLY A 64 -5.15 -8.38 3.11
CA GLY A 64 -4.07 -9.39 3.18
C GLY A 64 -4.28 -10.48 2.14
N ILE A 65 -3.22 -11.22 1.80
CA ILE A 65 -3.14 -12.11 0.62
C ILE A 65 -4.42 -12.93 0.42
N THR A 66 -4.94 -12.90 -0.82
CA THR A 66 -6.13 -13.64 -1.25
C THR A 66 -5.85 -15.14 -1.23
N GLN A 67 -6.10 -15.81 -0.09
CA GLN A 67 -6.31 -17.26 -0.11
C GLN A 67 -7.71 -17.54 -0.69
N PRO A 68 -7.96 -18.72 -1.28
CA PRO A 68 -9.33 -19.16 -1.57
C PRO A 68 -10.18 -19.06 -0.29
N GLY A 69 -11.17 -18.16 -0.27
CA GLY A 69 -11.98 -17.83 0.91
C GLY A 69 -11.57 -16.54 1.66
N GLY A 70 -10.53 -15.84 1.21
CA GLY A 70 -10.06 -14.55 1.74
C GLY A 70 -10.69 -13.33 1.04
N THR A 71 -10.60 -12.17 1.69
CA THR A 71 -11.15 -10.88 1.23
C THR A 71 -10.41 -10.36 -0.02
N VAL A 72 -11.16 -9.88 -1.02
CA VAL A 72 -10.62 -9.37 -2.30
C VAL A 72 -10.04 -7.96 -2.16
N PHE A 73 -8.89 -7.71 -2.81
CA PHE A 73 -8.19 -6.43 -2.89
C PHE A 73 -8.59 -5.56 -4.11
N SER A 74 -9.86 -5.18 -4.22
CA SER A 74 -10.27 -4.28 -5.33
C SER A 74 -10.19 -2.79 -4.99
N ASP A 75 -9.93 -2.44 -3.73
CA ASP A 75 -9.96 -1.03 -3.30
C ASP A 75 -8.75 -0.24 -3.82
N ARG A 76 -9.00 0.96 -4.33
CA ARG A 76 -7.97 1.88 -4.85
C ARG A 76 -7.44 2.79 -3.75
N ALA A 77 -6.19 3.25 -3.87
CA ALA A 77 -5.58 4.14 -2.87
C ALA A 77 -6.43 5.41 -2.58
N CYS A 78 -7.05 6.02 -3.60
CA CYS A 78 -7.92 7.19 -3.43
C CYS A 78 -9.15 6.94 -2.54
N GLU A 79 -9.67 5.71 -2.50
CA GLU A 79 -10.84 5.33 -1.70
C GLU A 79 -10.49 5.16 -0.21
N LEU A 80 -9.20 5.06 0.10
CA LEU A 80 -8.69 4.73 1.42
C LEU A 80 -8.03 5.91 2.12
N ILE A 81 -7.33 6.78 1.38
CA ILE A 81 -6.56 7.89 1.96
C ILE A 81 -7.45 9.08 2.36
N ASN A 82 -8.65 9.22 1.78
CA ASN A 82 -9.54 10.36 2.00
C ASN A 82 -10.75 10.07 2.91
N LYS A 83 -10.80 8.91 3.57
CA LYS A 83 -11.79 8.64 4.63
C LYS A 83 -11.25 9.03 6.00
#